data_AF-A0A9W7SLF3-F1
#
_entry.id   AF-A0A9W7SLF3-F1
#
_cell.length_a   1.000
_cell.length_b   1.000
_cell.length_c   1.000
_cell.angle_alpha   90.00
_cell.angle_beta   90.00
_cell.angle_gamma   90.00
#
_symmetry.space_group_name_H-M   'P 1'
#
loop_
_entity.id
_entity.type
_entity.pdbx_description
1 polymer ?
#
loop_
_entity_poly.entity_id
_entity_poly.type
_entity_poly.pdbx_seq_one_letter_code
_entity_poly.pdbx_strand_id
1 'polypeptide(L)'
;AVLFVGPLYEAVVVDGEWRAWSWSALKRELSDSWIGYRNVVVAPASEELVFRALTIPLYLLAHVSPTRIVFTTPLVFGLAHVHHLAEYLQSRTPEGRRVPPVSVWVAGILRSTFQFAFTSLFGFFAAFVFLRTGSLYAAIAAHSFCNWQGFPRVTGRVGQSTALAPPHATPDVAQGTRDEDAHVSVRVGNSYMQPDKADGLTGNVPLQGPQNLGMAWTWVYYVLLVVGAFGFYKLLFPLTESNNALATF
;
A
#
# COMPACT_ATOMS: atom_id res chain seq x y z
N ALA A 1 -8.75 -9.46 -0.92
CA ALA A 1 -9.86 -8.86 -0.16
C ALA A 1 -9.97 -9.38 1.28
N VAL A 2 -10.03 -10.70 1.55
CA VAL A 2 -10.27 -11.25 2.92
C VAL A 2 -9.31 -10.69 4.00
N LEU A 3 -8.02 -10.57 3.66
CA LEU A 3 -7.02 -9.98 4.56
C LEU A 3 -7.34 -8.53 4.98
N PHE A 4 -8.08 -7.80 4.14
CA PHE A 4 -8.39 -6.38 4.28
C PHE A 4 -9.81 -6.13 4.78
N VAL A 5 -10.51 -7.12 5.35
CA VAL A 5 -11.88 -6.92 5.86
C VAL A 5 -11.97 -5.82 6.92
N GLY A 6 -10.96 -5.68 7.78
CA GLY A 6 -10.87 -4.56 8.73
C GLY A 6 -10.76 -3.18 8.04
N PRO A 7 -9.74 -2.93 7.20
CA PRO A 7 -9.62 -1.70 6.42
C PRO A 7 -10.85 -1.39 5.56
N LEU A 8 -11.43 -2.40 4.90
CA LEU A 8 -12.66 -2.24 4.12
C LEU A 8 -13.84 -1.85 5.01
N TYR A 9 -13.93 -2.39 6.22
CA TYR A 9 -14.93 -1.97 7.20
C TYR A 9 -14.72 -0.51 7.65
N GLU A 10 -13.46 -0.10 7.90
CA GLU A 10 -13.14 1.28 8.21
C GLU A 10 -13.57 2.22 7.07
N ALA A 11 -13.06 2.00 5.85
CA ALA A 11 -13.35 2.85 4.71
C ALA A 11 -14.86 2.87 4.35
N VAL A 12 -15.47 1.70 4.20
CA VAL A 12 -16.85 1.60 3.72
C VAL A 12 -17.84 1.96 4.82
N VAL A 13 -17.70 1.41 6.02
CA VAL A 13 -18.74 1.51 7.06
C VAL A 13 -18.49 2.68 8.02
N VAL A 14 -17.25 2.84 8.48
CA VAL A 14 -16.90 3.86 9.48
C VAL A 14 -16.81 5.24 8.82
N ASP A 15 -16.05 5.35 7.73
CA ASP A 15 -15.82 6.62 7.03
C ASP A 15 -16.97 6.96 6.08
N GLY A 16 -17.84 5.98 5.80
CA GLY A 16 -19.08 6.18 5.07
C GLY A 16 -18.87 6.34 3.56
N GLU A 17 -17.76 5.85 3.02
CA GLU A 17 -17.44 5.95 1.58
C GLU A 17 -18.50 5.33 0.69
N TRP A 18 -19.29 4.37 1.19
CA TRP A 18 -20.43 3.81 0.45
C TRP A 18 -21.45 4.87 0.02
N ARG A 19 -21.60 5.96 0.78
CA ARG A 19 -22.49 7.08 0.46
C ARG A 19 -21.93 7.99 -0.63
N ALA A 20 -20.61 7.99 -0.78
CA ALA A 20 -19.88 8.72 -1.82
C ALA A 20 -19.72 7.90 -3.10
N TRP A 21 -20.01 6.60 -3.05
CA TRP A 21 -19.72 5.67 -4.12
C TRP A 21 -20.55 6.00 -5.36
N SER A 22 -19.89 6.66 -6.30
CA SER A 22 -20.43 7.03 -7.60
C SER A 22 -19.38 6.70 -8.65
N TRP A 23 -19.82 6.23 -9.82
CA TRP A 23 -18.96 6.06 -10.99
C TRP A 23 -18.16 7.33 -11.31
N SER A 24 -18.70 8.51 -10.99
CA SER A 24 -18.01 9.79 -11.15
C SER A 24 -16.86 9.99 -10.14
N ALA A 25 -16.99 9.48 -8.91
CA ALA A 25 -15.95 9.56 -7.89
C ALA A 25 -14.79 8.61 -8.21
N LEU A 26 -15.10 7.38 -8.62
CA LEU A 26 -14.12 6.42 -9.08
C LEU A 26 -13.36 6.92 -10.31
N LYS A 27 -14.08 7.56 -11.25
CA LYS A 27 -13.46 8.14 -12.44
C LYS A 27 -12.53 9.31 -12.07
N ARG A 28 -12.90 10.18 -11.13
CA ARG A 28 -12.02 11.27 -10.66
C ARG A 28 -10.73 10.73 -10.04
N GLU A 29 -10.84 9.70 -9.20
CA GLU A 29 -9.70 9.08 -8.53
C GLU A 29 -8.76 8.35 -9.50
N LEU A 30 -9.30 7.67 -10.51
CA LEU A 30 -8.53 6.88 -11.47
C LEU A 30 -8.10 7.62 -12.73
N SER A 31 -8.82 8.67 -13.15
CA SER A 31 -8.60 9.35 -14.44
C SER A 31 -8.17 10.80 -14.29
N ASP A 32 -8.65 11.51 -13.26
CA ASP A 32 -8.39 12.96 -13.13
C ASP A 32 -7.14 13.25 -12.29
N SER A 33 -6.64 12.26 -11.54
CA SER A 33 -5.32 12.28 -10.91
C SER A 33 -4.34 11.38 -11.67
N TRP A 34 -3.37 12.01 -12.35
CA TRP A 34 -2.28 11.28 -13.03
C TRP A 34 -1.49 10.41 -12.05
N ILE A 35 -1.30 10.87 -10.81
CA ILE A 35 -0.66 10.11 -9.73
C ILE A 35 -1.52 8.91 -9.31
N GLY A 36 -2.83 9.07 -9.15
CA GLY A 36 -3.75 7.98 -8.81
C GLY A 36 -3.75 6.89 -9.88
N TYR A 37 -3.83 7.29 -11.16
CA TYR A 37 -3.73 6.39 -12.30
C TYR A 37 -2.40 5.61 -12.32
N ARG A 38 -1.27 6.33 -12.12
CA ARG A 38 0.05 5.70 -12.03
C ARG A 38 0.06 4.63 -10.93
N ASN A 39 -0.38 4.98 -9.73
CA ASN A 39 -0.21 4.15 -8.54
C ASN A 39 -1.12 2.91 -8.53
N VAL A 40 -2.30 2.99 -9.13
CA VAL A 40 -3.29 1.90 -9.12
C VAL A 40 -3.22 1.05 -10.39
N VAL A 41 -2.78 1.60 -11.53
CA VAL A 41 -2.80 0.90 -12.82
C VAL A 41 -1.40 0.68 -13.37
N VAL A 42 -0.67 1.76 -13.67
CA VAL A 42 0.59 1.67 -14.43
C VAL A 42 1.70 1.00 -13.64
N ALA A 43 1.95 1.45 -12.41
CA ALA A 43 3.00 0.91 -11.55
C ALA A 43 2.77 -0.58 -11.27
N PRO A 44 1.60 -1.02 -10.76
CA PRO A 44 1.29 -2.44 -10.59
C PRO A 44 1.48 -3.27 -11.86
N ALA A 45 0.97 -2.82 -13.00
CA ALA A 45 1.10 -3.56 -14.25
C ALA A 45 2.55 -3.72 -14.69
N SER A 46 3.34 -2.64 -14.62
CA SER A 46 4.74 -2.66 -15.02
C SER A 46 5.61 -3.50 -14.08
N GLU A 47 5.40 -3.39 -12.77
CA GLU A 47 6.16 -4.13 -11.77
C GLU A 47 5.84 -5.63 -11.83
N GLU A 48 4.58 -6.02 -11.92
CA GLU A 48 4.24 -7.44 -12.06
C GLU A 48 4.72 -8.03 -13.39
N LEU A 49 4.71 -7.27 -14.49
CA LEU A 49 5.28 -7.72 -15.75
C LEU A 49 6.78 -8.06 -15.57
N VAL A 50 7.56 -7.14 -15.00
CA VAL A 50 9.02 -7.31 -14.83
C VAL A 50 9.34 -8.42 -13.82
N PHE A 51 8.76 -8.35 -12.62
CA PHE A 51 9.15 -9.24 -11.53
C PHE A 51 8.47 -10.60 -11.58
N ARG A 52 7.30 -10.75 -12.21
CA ARG A 52 6.59 -12.05 -12.29
C ARG A 52 6.75 -12.62 -13.68
N ALA A 53 6.23 -11.95 -14.70
CA ALA A 53 6.20 -12.54 -16.04
C ALA A 53 7.58 -12.63 -16.72
N LEU A 54 8.56 -11.78 -16.38
CA LEU A 54 9.91 -11.89 -16.94
C LEU A 54 10.89 -12.61 -16.01
N THR A 55 10.81 -12.40 -14.70
CA THR A 55 11.80 -12.98 -13.75
C THR A 55 11.47 -14.41 -13.35
N ILE A 56 10.21 -14.73 -12.99
CA ILE A 56 9.85 -16.06 -12.47
C ILE A 56 10.04 -17.18 -13.52
N PRO A 57 9.65 -17.01 -14.81
CA PRO A 57 9.88 -18.05 -15.82
C PRO A 57 11.35 -18.46 -15.98
N LEU A 58 12.31 -17.54 -15.78
CA LEU A 58 13.73 -17.88 -15.82
C LEU A 58 14.11 -18.86 -14.70
N TYR A 59 13.55 -18.68 -13.51
CA TYR A 59 13.76 -19.60 -12.39
C TYR A 59 13.06 -20.95 -12.62
N LEU A 60 11.87 -20.95 -13.25
CA LEU A 60 11.18 -22.18 -13.63
C LEU A 60 11.98 -22.97 -14.69
N LEU A 61 12.52 -22.28 -15.70
CA LEU A 61 13.41 -22.87 -16.71
C LEU A 61 14.72 -23.40 -16.10
N ALA A 62 15.21 -22.75 -15.05
CA ALA A 62 16.36 -23.22 -14.27
C ALA A 62 16.01 -24.36 -13.28
N HIS A 63 14.79 -24.90 -13.33
CA HIS A 63 14.29 -25.96 -12.46
C HIS A 63 14.43 -25.66 -10.95
N VAL A 64 14.32 -24.38 -10.57
CA VAL A 64 14.29 -23.98 -9.16
C VAL A 64 12.94 -24.35 -8.55
N SER A 65 12.94 -24.89 -7.32
CA SER A 65 11.70 -25.32 -6.69
C SER A 65 10.73 -24.15 -6.45
N PRO A 66 9.41 -24.36 -6.58
CA PRO A 66 8.42 -23.28 -6.48
C PRO A 66 8.48 -22.51 -5.15
N THR A 67 8.69 -23.22 -4.04
CA THR A 67 8.89 -22.62 -2.72
C THR A 67 10.11 -21.69 -2.70
N ARG A 68 11.23 -22.09 -3.32
CA ARG A 68 12.40 -21.20 -3.41
C ARG A 68 12.08 -19.97 -4.24
N ILE A 69 11.43 -20.12 -5.40
CA ILE A 69 11.02 -19.00 -6.24
C ILE A 69 10.18 -17.99 -5.46
N VAL A 70 9.17 -18.47 -4.72
CA VAL A 70 8.29 -17.61 -3.90
C VAL A 70 9.07 -16.79 -2.89
N PHE A 71 10.10 -17.35 -2.25
CA PHE A 71 10.83 -16.67 -1.17
C PHE A 71 12.12 -15.96 -1.62
N THR A 72 12.58 -16.13 -2.85
CA THR A 72 13.81 -15.49 -3.35
C THR A 72 13.57 -14.37 -4.34
N THR A 73 12.74 -14.57 -5.37
CA THR A 73 12.57 -13.57 -6.43
C THR A 73 11.98 -12.25 -5.89
N PRO A 74 11.08 -12.25 -4.90
CA PRO A 74 10.54 -10.99 -4.38
C PRO A 74 11.52 -10.19 -3.52
N LEU A 75 12.64 -10.78 -3.10
CA LEU A 75 13.71 -10.02 -2.43
C LEU A 75 14.38 -9.05 -3.42
N VAL A 76 14.49 -9.42 -4.70
CA VAL A 76 14.98 -8.52 -5.76
C VAL A 76 14.01 -7.37 -5.98
N PHE A 77 12.71 -7.67 -5.96
CA PHE A 77 11.64 -6.67 -6.01
C PHE A 77 11.70 -5.70 -4.81
N GLY A 78 11.85 -6.21 -3.59
CA GLY A 78 12.06 -5.38 -2.41
C GLY A 78 13.33 -4.52 -2.50
N LEU A 79 14.43 -5.10 -2.97
CA LEU A 79 15.71 -4.40 -3.11
C LEU A 79 15.65 -3.27 -4.14
N ALA A 80 14.89 -3.46 -5.22
CA ALA A 80 14.69 -2.44 -6.24
C ALA A 80 14.16 -1.12 -5.65
N HIS A 81 13.46 -1.16 -4.51
CA HIS A 81 12.91 0.02 -3.84
C HIS A 81 13.88 0.72 -2.87
N VAL A 82 15.08 0.16 -2.64
CA VAL A 82 16.09 0.81 -1.79
C VAL A 82 16.58 2.13 -2.40
N HIS A 83 16.38 2.37 -3.70
CA HIS A 83 16.69 3.67 -4.30
C HIS A 83 15.94 4.84 -3.66
N HIS A 84 14.78 4.60 -3.03
CA HIS A 84 14.06 5.64 -2.29
C HIS A 84 14.73 6.08 -1.00
N LEU A 85 15.61 5.24 -0.44
CA LEU A 85 16.51 5.69 0.63
C LEU A 85 17.42 6.79 0.10
N ALA A 86 18.03 6.60 -1.07
CA ALA A 86 18.92 7.59 -1.66
C ALA A 86 18.18 8.90 -1.96
N GLU A 87 16.97 8.81 -2.53
CA GLU A 87 16.09 9.97 -2.79
C GLU A 87 15.71 10.71 -1.50
N TYR A 88 15.33 9.98 -0.45
CA TYR A 88 15.00 10.55 0.85
C TYR A 88 16.18 11.26 1.51
N LEU A 89 17.37 10.65 1.44
CA LEU A 89 18.58 11.25 2.00
C LEU A 89 18.98 12.52 1.23
N GLN A 90 18.85 12.51 -0.09
CA GLN A 90 19.17 13.66 -0.93
C GLN A 90 18.20 14.83 -0.70
N SER A 91 16.89 14.57 -0.72
CA SER A 91 15.84 15.59 -0.50
C SER A 91 15.89 16.23 0.90
N ARG A 92 16.34 15.49 1.91
CA ARG A 92 16.41 15.95 3.30
C ARG A 92 17.81 16.40 3.74
N THR A 93 18.75 16.50 2.81
CA THR A 93 20.07 17.10 3.07
C THR A 93 19.97 18.63 2.96
N PRO A 94 20.28 19.40 4.02
CA PRO A 94 20.22 20.85 3.99
C PRO A 94 21.18 21.44 2.93
N GLU A 95 20.76 22.55 2.31
CA GLU A 95 21.61 23.29 1.37
C GLU A 95 22.95 23.66 2.02
N GLY A 96 24.05 23.42 1.29
CA GLY A 96 25.42 23.66 1.79
C GLY A 96 26.05 22.50 2.58
N ARG A 97 25.32 21.41 2.88
CA ARG A 97 25.91 20.17 3.42
C ARG A 97 26.03 19.09 2.36
N ARG A 98 27.15 18.35 2.39
CA ARG A 98 27.36 17.16 1.54
C ARG A 98 26.78 15.88 2.14
N VAL A 99 26.54 15.85 3.45
CA VAL A 99 26.07 14.66 4.17
C VAL A 99 24.84 14.99 5.03
N PRO A 100 23.79 14.15 5.00
CA PRO A 100 22.62 14.35 5.84
C PRO A 100 22.94 14.18 7.33
N PRO A 101 22.20 14.86 8.22
CA PRO A 101 22.29 14.62 9.67
C PRO A 101 21.99 13.16 10.04
N VAL A 102 22.54 12.68 11.17
CA VAL A 102 22.33 11.31 11.65
C VAL A 102 20.85 10.97 11.85
N SER A 103 20.03 11.92 12.32
CA SER A 103 18.59 11.72 12.48
C SER A 103 17.88 11.40 11.16
N VAL A 104 18.30 12.05 10.05
CA VAL A 104 17.77 11.79 8.71
C VAL A 104 18.20 10.40 8.24
N TRP A 105 19.45 9.99 8.50
CA TRP A 105 19.90 8.63 8.23
C TRP A 105 19.09 7.58 8.97
N VAL A 106 18.89 7.74 10.28
CA VAL A 106 18.12 6.80 11.10
C VAL A 106 16.68 6.68 10.58
N ALA A 107 16.02 7.81 10.29
CA ALA A 107 14.67 7.82 9.73
C ALA A 107 14.61 7.17 8.34
N GLY A 108 15.57 7.47 7.47
CA GLY A 108 15.66 6.92 6.13
C GLY A 108 15.87 5.40 6.14
N ILE A 109 16.81 4.92 6.95
CA ILE A 109 17.08 3.48 7.11
C ILE A 109 15.82 2.78 7.63
N LEU A 110 15.18 3.32 8.67
CA LEU A 110 13.95 2.73 9.21
C LEU A 110 12.84 2.64 8.15
N ARG A 111 12.62 3.72 7.38
CA ARG A 111 11.67 3.74 6.26
C ARG A 111 12.02 2.69 5.22
N SER A 112 13.28 2.65 4.78
CA SER A 112 13.75 1.72 3.74
C SER A 112 13.68 0.28 4.19
N THR A 113 13.99 -0.03 5.46
CA THR A 113 13.85 -1.38 6.02
C THR A 113 12.38 -1.80 6.08
N PHE A 114 11.50 -0.92 6.53
CA PHE A 114 10.06 -1.20 6.54
C PHE A 114 9.53 -1.45 5.13
N GLN A 115 9.87 -0.57 4.19
CA GLN A 115 9.51 -0.67 2.78
C GLN A 115 10.03 -1.98 2.16
N PHE A 116 11.31 -2.30 2.34
CA PHE A 116 11.89 -3.56 1.86
C PHE A 116 11.14 -4.78 2.41
N ALA A 117 10.88 -4.82 3.72
CA ALA A 117 10.20 -5.93 4.36
C ALA A 117 8.76 -6.08 3.85
N PHE A 118 8.02 -4.98 3.80
CA PHE A 118 6.62 -4.96 3.37
C PHE A 118 6.47 -5.33 1.89
N THR A 119 7.26 -4.71 1.02
CA THR A 119 7.26 -4.98 -0.41
C THR A 119 7.70 -6.42 -0.72
N SER A 120 8.67 -6.96 0.02
CA SER A 120 9.06 -8.37 -0.09
C SER A 120 7.94 -9.31 0.33
N LEU A 121 7.26 -9.01 1.44
CA LEU A 121 6.15 -9.84 1.96
C LEU A 121 4.97 -9.87 0.98
N PHE A 122 4.57 -8.71 0.46
CA PHE A 122 3.58 -8.64 -0.62
C PHE A 122 4.06 -9.42 -1.83
N GLY A 123 5.33 -9.27 -2.19
CA GLY A 123 5.89 -9.92 -3.34
C GLY A 123 5.94 -11.45 -3.23
N PHE A 124 6.15 -12.02 -2.03
CA PHE A 124 6.01 -13.45 -1.75
C PHE A 124 4.59 -13.92 -2.09
N PHE A 125 3.58 -13.18 -1.63
CA PHE A 125 2.19 -13.48 -1.94
C PHE A 125 1.91 -13.37 -3.46
N ALA A 126 2.35 -12.31 -4.12
CA ALA A 126 2.14 -12.14 -5.56
C ALA A 126 2.82 -13.24 -6.39
N ALA A 127 4.04 -13.63 -6.02
CA ALA A 127 4.75 -14.76 -6.66
C ALA A 127 4.01 -16.09 -6.44
N PHE A 128 3.52 -16.34 -5.23
CA PHE A 128 2.71 -17.52 -4.92
C PHE A 128 1.43 -17.55 -5.76
N VAL A 129 0.67 -16.44 -5.82
CA VAL A 129 -0.54 -16.33 -6.64
C VAL A 129 -0.22 -16.55 -8.11
N PHE A 130 0.84 -15.94 -8.64
CA PHE A 130 1.23 -16.11 -10.03
C PHE A 130 1.56 -17.57 -10.37
N LEU A 131 2.33 -18.26 -9.52
CA LEU A 131 2.67 -19.67 -9.70
C LEU A 131 1.46 -20.59 -9.57
N ARG A 132 0.55 -20.31 -8.63
CA ARG A 132 -0.66 -21.11 -8.41
C ARG A 132 -1.74 -20.91 -9.47
N THR A 133 -1.83 -19.73 -10.06
CA THR A 133 -2.93 -19.37 -10.97
C THR A 133 -2.53 -19.28 -12.44
N GLY A 134 -1.24 -19.07 -12.72
CA GLY A 134 -0.74 -18.75 -14.07
C GLY A 134 -1.23 -17.43 -14.64
N SER A 135 -1.83 -16.57 -13.81
CA SER A 135 -2.46 -15.33 -14.26
C SER A 135 -1.68 -14.10 -13.82
N LEU A 136 -1.07 -13.42 -14.79
CA LEU A 136 -0.45 -12.11 -14.54
C LEU A 136 -1.50 -11.08 -14.09
N TYR A 137 -2.71 -11.14 -14.66
CA TYR A 137 -3.80 -10.24 -14.30
C TYR A 137 -4.25 -10.41 -12.84
N ALA A 138 -4.20 -11.63 -12.30
CA ALA A 138 -4.51 -11.87 -10.89
C ALA A 138 -3.48 -11.21 -9.97
N ALA A 139 -2.19 -11.29 -10.31
CA ALA A 139 -1.12 -10.62 -9.57
C ALA A 139 -1.25 -9.08 -9.67
N ILE A 140 -1.50 -8.54 -10.87
CA ILE A 140 -1.72 -7.11 -11.08
C ILE A 140 -2.92 -6.62 -10.26
N ALA A 141 -4.06 -7.31 -10.33
CA ALA A 141 -5.25 -6.92 -9.59
C ALA A 141 -5.02 -6.93 -8.07
N ALA A 142 -4.30 -7.94 -7.57
CA ALA A 142 -3.91 -8.00 -6.17
C ALA A 142 -2.99 -6.84 -5.77
N HIS A 143 -2.02 -6.50 -6.61
CA HIS A 143 -1.12 -5.37 -6.41
C HIS A 143 -1.88 -4.04 -6.42
N SER A 144 -2.68 -3.77 -7.45
CA SER A 144 -3.54 -2.59 -7.55
C SER A 144 -4.44 -2.41 -6.33
N PHE A 145 -5.04 -3.51 -5.85
CA PHE A 145 -5.86 -3.50 -4.64
C PHE A 145 -5.05 -3.16 -3.38
N CYS A 146 -3.86 -3.74 -3.22
CA CYS A 146 -2.98 -3.41 -2.11
C CYS A 146 -2.50 -1.96 -2.15
N ASN A 147 -2.20 -1.41 -3.33
CA ASN A 147 -1.81 -0.01 -3.48
C ASN A 147 -2.98 0.94 -3.18
N TRP A 148 -4.21 0.54 -3.51
CA TRP A 148 -5.40 1.31 -3.18
C TRP A 148 -5.71 1.30 -1.68
N GLN A 149 -5.63 0.14 -1.03
CA GLN A 149 -5.93 0.00 0.40
C GLN A 149 -4.79 0.48 1.32
N GLY A 150 -3.54 0.23 0.92
CA GLY A 150 -2.34 0.47 1.71
C GLY A 150 -2.29 -0.28 3.04
N PHE A 151 -1.63 0.30 4.03
CA PHE A 151 -1.37 -0.37 5.30
C PHE A 151 -2.55 -0.23 6.29
N PRO A 152 -3.00 -1.33 6.93
CA PRO A 152 -4.08 -1.25 7.91
C PRO A 152 -3.66 -0.39 9.11
N ARG A 153 -4.62 0.33 9.69
CA ARG A 153 -4.41 0.96 11.00
C ARG A 153 -4.14 -0.12 12.04
N VAL A 154 -2.92 -0.15 12.59
CA VAL A 154 -2.55 -1.09 13.66
C VAL A 154 -2.67 -0.50 15.07
N THR A 155 -2.77 0.83 15.18
CA THR A 155 -2.94 1.54 16.45
C THR A 155 -3.94 2.70 16.33
N GLY A 156 -4.59 3.05 17.44
CA GLY A 156 -5.51 4.18 17.52
C GLY A 156 -6.99 3.82 17.36
N ARG A 157 -7.85 4.84 17.43
CA ARG A 157 -9.31 4.68 17.34
C ARG A 157 -9.82 5.03 15.95
N VAL A 158 -10.80 4.28 15.47
CA VAL A 158 -11.53 4.57 14.23
C VAL A 158 -12.61 5.64 14.47
N GLY A 159 -13.00 6.40 13.45
CA GLY A 159 -14.05 7.44 13.57
C GLY A 159 -13.67 8.69 14.37
N GLN A 160 -12.36 8.91 14.59
CA GLN A 160 -11.86 10.18 15.12
C GLN A 160 -11.50 11.10 13.95
N SER A 161 -12.23 12.21 13.81
CA SER A 161 -11.93 13.23 12.81
C SER A 161 -10.59 13.89 13.12
N THR A 162 -9.53 13.46 12.44
CA THR A 162 -8.40 14.34 12.19
C THR A 162 -8.69 15.03 10.87
N ALA A 163 -9.17 16.28 10.93
CA ALA A 163 -9.10 17.16 9.78
C ALA A 163 -7.64 17.17 9.28
N LEU A 164 -7.45 17.01 7.96
CA LEU A 164 -6.20 16.86 7.19
C LEU A 164 -5.89 15.41 6.74
N ALA A 165 -6.53 15.02 5.63
CA ALA A 165 -5.88 14.58 4.40
C ALA A 165 -6.98 14.37 3.34
N PRO A 166 -6.79 14.72 2.07
CA PRO A 166 -7.74 14.35 1.02
C PRO A 166 -7.90 12.82 1.00
N PRO A 167 -9.09 12.28 0.63
CA PRO A 167 -9.15 10.90 0.20
C PRO A 167 -8.20 10.79 -1.01
N HIS A 168 -7.58 9.64 -1.21
CA HIS A 168 -6.79 9.24 -2.39
C HIS A 168 -5.36 8.85 -2.03
N ALA A 169 -5.09 7.56 -2.25
CA ALA A 169 -3.80 6.88 -2.27
C ALA A 169 -2.93 7.13 -1.03
N THR A 170 -2.66 6.05 -0.29
CA THR A 170 -1.74 6.08 0.83
C THR A 170 -0.44 6.81 0.48
N PRO A 171 0.20 7.49 1.46
CA PRO A 171 1.51 8.07 1.23
C PRO A 171 2.38 6.97 0.64
N ASP A 172 3.03 7.32 -0.45
CA ASP A 172 3.93 6.52 -1.26
C ASP A 172 5.00 5.87 -0.34
N VAL A 173 4.65 4.75 0.33
CA VAL A 173 5.58 3.99 1.18
C VAL A 173 6.33 2.99 0.31
N ALA A 174 5.73 2.58 -0.81
CA ALA A 174 6.33 1.70 -1.80
C ALA A 174 7.18 2.46 -2.82
N GLN A 175 6.87 3.71 -3.17
CA GLN A 175 7.79 4.57 -3.91
C GLN A 175 8.07 5.86 -3.13
N GLY A 176 9.33 6.24 -3.03
CA GLY A 176 9.80 7.48 -2.42
C GLY A 176 8.93 8.64 -2.86
N THR A 177 8.38 9.32 -1.87
CA THR A 177 7.55 10.51 -2.05
C THR A 177 8.37 11.50 -2.87
N ARG A 178 8.03 11.70 -4.15
CA ARG A 178 8.49 12.88 -4.87
C ARG A 178 7.88 14.07 -4.14
N ASP A 179 8.74 14.86 -3.51
CA ASP A 179 8.37 16.09 -2.84
C ASP A 179 7.82 17.10 -3.89
N GLU A 180 6.53 17.05 -4.16
CA GLU A 180 5.75 18.24 -4.53
C GLU A 180 4.76 18.65 -3.44
N ASP A 181 4.55 17.81 -2.41
CA ASP A 181 3.70 18.15 -1.27
C ASP A 181 4.54 18.39 -0.01
N ALA A 182 5.07 19.60 0.14
CA ALA A 182 5.65 20.11 1.38
C ALA A 182 4.63 20.21 2.56
N HIS A 183 3.43 19.61 2.43
CA HIS A 183 2.37 19.60 3.43
C HIS A 183 1.76 18.21 3.69
N VAL A 184 2.47 17.10 3.41
CA VAL A 184 1.99 15.77 3.81
C VAL A 184 2.39 15.47 5.25
N SER A 185 1.44 15.66 6.17
CA SER A 185 1.54 15.24 7.56
C SER A 185 1.55 13.72 7.68
N VAL A 186 2.70 13.15 8.04
CA VAL A 186 2.79 11.75 8.47
C VAL A 186 2.20 11.62 9.87
N ARG A 187 1.29 10.65 10.07
CA ARG A 187 0.67 10.37 11.37
C ARG A 187 1.63 9.59 12.26
N VAL A 188 2.42 10.29 13.06
CA VAL A 188 3.08 9.78 14.27
C VAL A 188 2.40 10.45 15.47
N GLY A 189 2.21 9.72 16.56
CA GLY A 189 1.30 10.05 17.66
C GLY A 189 1.34 11.49 18.22
N ASN A 190 0.18 11.86 18.80
CA ASN A 190 -0.16 13.01 19.64
C ASN A 190 0.85 14.16 19.79
N SER A 191 1.08 14.93 18.72
CA SER A 191 1.24 16.41 18.77
C SER A 191 1.55 16.95 17.38
N TYR A 192 0.75 17.91 16.90
CA TYR A 192 1.05 18.67 15.68
C TYR A 192 1.35 20.12 16.02
N MET A 193 2.50 20.60 15.52
CA MET A 193 2.86 22.00 15.40
C MET A 193 2.29 22.52 14.07
N GLN A 194 1.60 23.66 14.12
CA GLN A 194 0.81 24.23 13.03
C GLN A 194 1.67 25.16 12.15
N PRO A 195 1.59 25.07 10.81
CA PRO A 195 1.98 26.16 9.92
C PRO A 195 0.75 26.90 9.39
N ASP A 196 0.96 28.19 9.14
CA ASP A 196 -0.02 29.22 8.79
C ASP A 196 -0.73 29.04 7.44
N LYS A 197 -1.87 29.72 7.35
CA LYS A 197 -2.85 29.77 6.26
C LYS A 197 -2.25 30.11 4.88
N ALA A 198 -2.72 29.40 3.87
CA ALA A 198 -2.80 29.90 2.49
C ALA A 198 -4.19 29.58 1.91
N ASP A 199 -4.84 30.61 1.39
CA ASP A 199 -6.20 30.63 0.87
C ASP A 199 -6.30 30.08 -0.56
N GLY A 200 -7.46 29.50 -0.91
CA GLY A 200 -8.02 29.61 -2.26
C GLY A 200 -8.39 28.31 -2.99
N LEU A 201 -9.70 28.12 -3.18
CA LEU A 201 -10.35 27.39 -4.30
C LEU A 201 -10.25 25.85 -4.34
N THR A 202 -11.04 25.15 -3.53
CA THR A 202 -11.66 23.86 -3.93
C THR A 202 -13.03 23.71 -3.26
N GLY A 203 -14.03 23.29 -4.05
CA GLY A 203 -15.38 23.01 -3.56
C GLY A 203 -15.39 21.80 -2.63
N ASN A 204 -15.43 22.06 -1.33
CA ASN A 204 -15.50 21.04 -0.28
C ASN A 204 -16.88 20.37 -0.28
N VAL A 205 -16.98 19.14 -0.77
CA VAL A 205 -18.01 18.20 -0.29
C VAL A 205 -17.37 17.46 0.88
N PRO A 206 -17.70 17.79 2.15
CA PRO A 206 -17.11 17.10 3.28
C PRO A 206 -17.71 15.70 3.34
N LEU A 207 -16.93 14.68 2.98
CA LEU A 207 -17.18 13.31 3.42
C LEU A 207 -16.83 13.24 4.90
N GLN A 208 -17.70 13.80 5.74
CA GLN A 208 -17.61 13.66 7.17
C GLN A 208 -18.41 12.42 7.57
N GLY A 209 -17.72 11.28 7.65
CA GLY A 209 -18.21 10.09 8.33
C GLY A 209 -18.61 10.41 9.79
N PRO A 210 -19.46 9.59 10.43
CA PRO A 210 -19.93 9.82 11.78
C PRO A 210 -18.78 10.04 12.76
N GLN A 211 -18.79 11.20 13.43
CA GLN A 211 -17.74 11.62 14.36
C GLN A 211 -17.99 11.06 15.77
N ASN A 212 -16.91 10.79 16.51
CA ASN A 212 -16.97 10.34 17.90
C ASN A 212 -17.70 9.01 18.10
N LEU A 213 -17.41 8.04 17.23
CA LEU A 213 -17.93 6.69 17.36
C LEU A 213 -17.50 6.05 18.69
N GLY A 214 -18.42 5.30 19.30
CA GLY A 214 -18.14 4.56 20.54
C GLY A 214 -17.03 3.53 20.35
N MET A 215 -16.36 3.17 21.46
CA MET A 215 -15.24 2.21 21.46
C MET A 215 -15.56 0.85 20.81
N ALA A 216 -16.84 0.44 20.78
CA ALA A 216 -17.29 -0.77 20.11
C ALA A 216 -16.87 -0.84 18.63
N TRP A 217 -16.90 0.28 17.90
CA TRP A 217 -16.50 0.33 16.47
C TRP A 217 -15.02 0.02 16.27
N THR A 218 -14.19 0.51 17.19
CA THR A 218 -12.74 0.23 17.21
C THR A 218 -12.49 -1.24 17.57
N TRP A 219 -13.20 -1.80 18.54
CA TRP A 219 -13.12 -3.22 18.87
C TRP A 219 -13.50 -4.11 17.68
N VAL A 220 -14.60 -3.79 16.99
CA VAL A 220 -15.02 -4.52 15.77
C VAL A 220 -13.92 -4.46 14.71
N TYR A 221 -13.35 -3.27 14.45
CA TYR A 221 -12.25 -3.13 13.50
C TYR A 221 -11.06 -4.05 13.83
N TYR A 222 -10.59 -4.06 15.08
CA TYR A 222 -9.46 -4.90 15.48
C TYR A 222 -9.78 -6.40 15.46
N VAL A 223 -11.01 -6.80 15.79
CA VAL A 223 -11.47 -8.18 15.64
C VAL A 223 -11.46 -8.58 14.15
N LEU A 224 -11.94 -7.69 13.26
CA LEU A 224 -11.95 -7.93 11.82
C LEU A 224 -10.55 -8.02 11.22
N LEU A 225 -9.53 -7.36 11.78
CA LEU A 225 -8.13 -7.58 11.38
C LEU A 225 -7.69 -9.02 11.63
N VAL A 226 -7.99 -9.55 12.83
CA VAL A 226 -7.62 -10.93 13.21
C VAL A 226 -8.42 -11.95 12.39
N VAL A 227 -9.72 -11.73 12.25
CA VAL A 227 -10.59 -12.60 11.43
C VAL A 227 -10.16 -12.57 9.96
N GLY A 228 -9.82 -11.40 9.43
CA GLY A 228 -9.31 -11.25 8.07
C GLY A 228 -8.00 -12.00 7.85
N ALA A 229 -7.06 -11.91 8.79
CA ALA A 229 -5.80 -12.65 8.73
C ALA A 229 -6.01 -14.17 8.81
N PHE A 230 -6.85 -14.65 9.73
CA PHE A 230 -7.18 -16.06 9.85
C PHE A 230 -7.90 -16.60 8.60
N GLY A 231 -8.88 -15.85 8.10
CA GLY A 231 -9.61 -16.18 6.88
C GLY A 231 -8.69 -16.23 5.66
N PHE A 232 -7.79 -15.25 5.52
CA PHE A 232 -6.77 -15.24 4.48
C PHE A 232 -5.90 -16.50 4.55
N TYR A 233 -5.39 -16.86 5.73
CA TYR A 233 -4.59 -18.07 5.91
C TYR A 233 -5.35 -19.35 5.50
N LYS A 234 -6.61 -19.49 5.92
CA LYS A 234 -7.45 -20.66 5.59
C LYS A 234 -7.82 -20.73 4.12
N LEU A 235 -8.03 -19.59 3.49
CA LEU A 235 -8.52 -19.50 2.12
C LEU A 235 -7.41 -19.34 1.07
N LEU A 236 -6.16 -19.12 1.48
CA LEU A 236 -5.04 -18.85 0.58
C LEU A 236 -4.86 -19.97 -0.46
N PHE A 237 -4.86 -21.24 -0.04
CA PHE A 237 -4.71 -22.37 -0.97
C PHE A 237 -5.97 -22.65 -1.79
N PRO A 238 -7.17 -22.77 -1.19
CA PRO A 238 -8.41 -23.01 -1.94
C PRO A 238 -8.72 -21.93 -2.98
N LEU A 239 -8.54 -20.64 -2.64
CA LEU A 239 -8.87 -19.55 -3.56
C LEU A 239 -7.81 -19.32 -4.65
N THR A 240 -6.65 -19.97 -4.55
CA THR A 240 -5.61 -19.89 -5.59
C THR A 240 -5.52 -21.16 -6.43
N GLU A 241 -6.41 -22.13 -6.21
CA GLU A 241 -6.47 -23.32 -7.04
C GLU A 241 -6.89 -22.98 -8.47
N SER A 242 -6.14 -23.48 -9.45
CA SER A 242 -6.34 -23.19 -10.87
C SER A 242 -5.79 -24.32 -11.73
N ASN A 243 -6.50 -24.63 -12.82
CA ASN A 243 -6.02 -25.55 -13.85
C ASN A 243 -4.82 -24.99 -14.64
N ASN A 244 -4.56 -23.69 -14.55
CA ASN A 244 -3.45 -22.99 -15.22
C ASN A 244 -2.23 -22.82 -14.30
N ALA A 245 -2.15 -23.55 -13.18
CA ALA A 245 -1.01 -23.47 -12.27
C ALA A 245 0.31 -23.74 -13.01
N LEU A 246 1.28 -22.85 -12.82
CA LEU A 246 2.63 -22.98 -13.39
C LEU A 246 3.51 -23.93 -12.59
N ALA A 247 3.12 -24.20 -11.34
CA ALA A 247 3.85 -25.09 -10.46
C ALA A 247 2.95 -25.72 -9.38
N THR A 248 3.35 -26.91 -8.93
CA THR A 248 2.80 -27.59 -7.76
C THR A 248 3.65 -27.29 -6.53
N PHE A 249 3.01 -27.14 -5.38
CA PHE A 249 3.62 -26.80 -4.10
C PHE A 249 3.55 -27.98 -3.13
#